data_AF-A0A7X6VTP2-F1
#
_entry.id   AF-A0A7X6VTP2-F1
#
_cell.length_a   1.000
_cell.length_b   1.000
_cell.length_c   1.000
_cell.angle_alpha   90.00
_cell.angle_beta   90.00
_cell.angle_gamma   90.00
#
_symmetry.space_group_name_H-M   'P 1'
#
loop_
_entity.id
_entity.type
_entity.pdbx_description
1 polymer ?
#
loop_
_entity_poly.entity_id
_entity_poly.type
_entity_poly.pdbx_seq_one_letter_code
_entity_poly.pdbx_strand_id
1 'polypeptide(L)'
;MERELALEFARVTEAAALAAARWVGKGDKEAADDAAVTAMRVMFDTVSVDGVVVIGEGELDEAPMLYIGEKVGLGVPPQVDIAVDPLEGTNIVAKGLTGAIAVLAVAPRGSLLHAPDMYMEKIAVGPECKGRVHLEAPVKENIKEVAKALGKLVSEITVVILDRPRHQQIIEEVRQTGARIKLITDGDVSPGVAAAYNNSGVDMLLGIGGAPEGVITAAALKCLGGDFQARLVPEDEKEIAR
;
A
#
# COMPACT_ATOMS: atom_id res chain seq x y z
N MET A 1 26.47 1.32 4.41
CA MET A 1 25.42 2.34 4.53
C MET A 1 24.08 1.88 3.96
N GLU A 2 23.82 1.88 2.64
CA GLU A 2 22.49 1.49 2.11
C GLU A 2 22.05 0.06 2.48
N ARG A 3 22.96 -0.92 2.37
CA ARG A 3 22.67 -2.31 2.76
C ARG A 3 22.44 -2.49 4.26
N GLU A 4 23.04 -1.64 5.10
CA GLU A 4 22.86 -1.69 6.56
C GLU A 4 21.50 -1.10 6.94
N LEU A 5 21.12 0.02 6.32
CA LEU A 5 19.81 0.65 6.51
C LEU A 5 18.65 -0.26 6.11
N ALA A 6 18.78 -1.04 5.03
CA ALA A 6 17.75 -1.99 4.63
C ALA A 6 17.42 -3.01 5.74
N LEU A 7 18.43 -3.49 6.48
CA LEU A 7 18.23 -4.41 7.60
C LEU A 7 17.67 -3.69 8.84
N GLU A 8 18.07 -2.44 9.08
CA GLU A 8 17.49 -1.62 10.16
C GLU A 8 16.00 -1.37 9.92
N PHE A 9 15.60 -1.02 8.70
CA PHE A 9 14.19 -0.84 8.33
C PHE A 9 13.38 -2.13 8.38
N ALA A 10 13.98 -3.28 8.00
CA ALA A 10 13.31 -4.57 8.18
C ALA A 10 12.95 -4.80 9.66
N ARG A 11 13.86 -4.50 10.60
CA ARG A 11 13.60 -4.61 12.04
C ARG A 11 12.49 -3.68 12.55
N VAL A 12 12.32 -2.52 11.92
CA VAL A 12 11.21 -1.59 12.22
C VAL A 12 9.87 -2.27 11.90
N THR A 13 9.72 -2.86 10.71
CA THR A 13 8.51 -3.60 10.34
C THR A 13 8.33 -4.89 11.17
N GLU A 14 9.41 -5.61 11.50
CA GLU A 14 9.35 -6.81 12.34
C GLU A 14 8.81 -6.49 13.74
N ALA A 15 9.27 -5.39 14.35
CA ALA A 15 8.80 -4.98 15.67
C ALA A 15 7.30 -4.64 15.67
N ALA A 16 6.85 -3.87 14.67
CA ALA A 16 5.45 -3.53 14.48
C ALA A 16 4.58 -4.78 14.30
N ALA A 17 4.99 -5.69 13.39
CA ALA A 17 4.28 -6.93 13.13
C ALA A 17 4.21 -7.84 14.38
N LEU A 18 5.30 -7.98 15.13
CA LEU A 18 5.32 -8.77 16.37
C LEU A 18 4.45 -8.18 17.48
N ALA A 19 4.34 -6.85 17.53
CA ALA A 19 3.46 -6.17 18.48
C ALA A 19 1.98 -6.37 18.12
N ALA A 20 1.62 -6.10 16.85
CA ALA A 20 0.27 -6.32 16.31
C ALA A 20 -0.17 -7.79 16.41
N ALA A 21 0.75 -8.74 16.20
CA ALA A 21 0.46 -10.18 16.24
C ALA A 21 -0.14 -10.65 17.58
N ARG A 22 0.13 -9.93 18.68
CA ARG A 22 -0.44 -10.23 20.01
C ARG A 22 -1.94 -9.94 20.09
N TRP A 23 -2.50 -9.25 19.11
CA TRP A 23 -3.90 -8.84 19.03
C TRP A 23 -4.71 -9.61 17.98
N VAL A 24 -4.09 -10.55 17.27
CA VAL A 24 -4.74 -11.39 16.27
C VAL A 24 -5.95 -12.12 16.88
N GLY A 25 -7.12 -11.88 16.31
CA GLY A 25 -8.39 -12.51 16.70
C GLY A 25 -9.00 -12.00 18.01
N LYS A 26 -8.48 -10.91 18.60
CA LYS A 26 -9.01 -10.36 19.87
C LYS A 26 -10.19 -9.41 19.72
N GLY A 27 -10.56 -9.05 18.49
CA GLY A 27 -11.67 -8.13 18.21
C GLY A 27 -11.40 -6.67 18.55
N ASP A 28 -10.15 -6.30 18.85
CA ASP A 28 -9.74 -4.95 19.21
C ASP A 28 -8.73 -4.43 18.17
N LYS A 29 -9.25 -3.66 17.20
CA LYS A 29 -8.44 -3.14 16.09
C LYS A 29 -7.58 -1.94 16.52
N GLU A 30 -8.11 -1.10 17.42
CA GLU A 30 -7.42 0.11 17.88
C GLU A 30 -6.21 -0.28 18.72
N ALA A 31 -6.37 -1.24 19.64
CA ALA A 31 -5.24 -1.71 20.44
C ALA A 31 -4.19 -2.49 19.62
N ALA A 32 -4.61 -3.13 18.52
CA ALA A 32 -3.67 -3.75 17.58
C ALA A 32 -2.82 -2.71 16.86
N ASP A 33 -3.45 -1.62 16.43
CA ASP A 33 -2.84 -0.52 15.72
C ASP A 33 -1.89 0.28 16.62
N ASP A 34 -2.38 0.71 17.80
CA ASP A 34 -1.58 1.37 18.84
C ASP A 34 -0.31 0.60 19.17
N ALA A 35 -0.41 -0.74 19.27
CA ALA A 35 0.74 -1.59 19.54
C ALA A 35 1.75 -1.60 18.38
N ALA A 36 1.28 -1.61 17.14
CA ALA A 36 2.12 -1.55 15.95
C ALA A 36 2.81 -0.19 15.82
N VAL A 37 2.04 0.90 15.91
CA VAL A 37 2.50 2.30 15.87
C VAL A 37 3.60 2.52 16.91
N THR A 38 3.33 2.14 18.17
CA THR A 38 4.28 2.32 19.27
C THR A 38 5.59 1.56 19.02
N ALA A 39 5.49 0.29 18.61
CA ALA A 39 6.67 -0.54 18.39
C ALA A 39 7.48 -0.05 17.18
N MET A 40 6.81 0.33 16.10
CA MET A 40 7.44 0.92 14.92
C MET A 40 8.18 2.20 15.27
N ARG A 41 7.51 3.11 15.99
CA ARG A 41 8.07 4.42 16.35
C ARG A 41 9.31 4.30 17.23
N VAL A 42 9.28 3.44 18.24
CA VAL A 42 10.43 3.19 19.13
C VAL A 42 11.60 2.60 18.34
N MET A 43 11.33 1.70 17.38
CA MET A 43 12.41 1.14 16.57
C MET A 43 13.10 2.17 15.69
N PHE A 44 12.39 3.19 15.21
CA PHE A 44 13.02 4.28 14.45
C PHE A 44 14.08 5.04 15.26
N ASP A 45 14.00 5.12 16.59
CA ASP A 45 15.03 5.78 17.42
C ASP A 45 16.40 5.07 17.35
N THR A 46 16.45 3.88 16.76
CA THR A 46 17.68 3.10 16.58
C THR A 46 18.26 3.18 15.17
N VAL A 47 17.55 3.82 14.23
CA VAL A 47 17.90 3.83 12.81
C VAL A 47 18.78 5.03 12.47
N SER A 48 19.87 4.81 11.74
CA SER A 48 20.87 5.85 11.41
C SER A 48 20.46 6.73 10.23
N VAL A 49 19.38 7.53 10.40
CA VAL A 49 18.85 8.46 9.39
C VAL A 49 18.36 9.79 9.98
N ASP A 50 18.25 10.82 9.14
CA ASP A 50 17.47 12.05 9.37
C ASP A 50 16.15 11.89 8.62
N GLY A 51 15.22 11.17 9.25
CA GLY A 51 13.93 10.80 8.69
C GLY A 51 12.86 11.87 8.95
N VAL A 52 11.95 12.03 7.99
CA VAL A 52 10.68 12.73 8.21
C VAL A 52 9.56 11.82 7.74
N VAL A 53 8.55 11.64 8.58
CA VAL A 53 7.31 10.97 8.19
C VAL A 53 6.54 11.89 7.25
N VAL A 54 6.31 11.45 6.01
CA VAL A 54 5.50 12.19 5.01
C VAL A 54 4.15 11.53 4.75
N ILE A 55 4.02 10.27 5.13
CA ILE A 55 2.79 9.49 5.19
C ILE A 55 2.85 8.69 6.49
N GLY A 56 1.84 8.81 7.34
CA GLY A 56 1.74 8.09 8.61
C GLY A 56 0.32 8.12 9.15
N GLU A 57 0.18 8.07 10.47
CA GLU A 57 -1.10 7.86 11.17
C GLU A 57 -2.10 9.03 11.05
N GLY A 58 -1.65 10.20 10.60
CA GLY A 58 -2.46 11.39 10.45
C GLY A 58 -1.67 12.68 10.66
N GLU A 59 -2.39 13.79 10.78
CA GLU A 59 -1.79 15.08 11.16
C GLU A 59 -1.42 15.11 12.65
N LEU A 60 -0.59 16.07 13.07
CA LEU A 60 -0.10 16.17 14.46
C LEU A 60 -1.22 16.29 15.52
N ASP A 61 -2.35 16.90 15.15
CA ASP A 61 -3.52 17.03 16.01
C ASP A 61 -4.37 15.76 16.09
N GLU A 62 -4.20 14.84 15.14
CA GLU A 62 -4.95 13.59 15.01
C GLU A 62 -4.16 12.39 15.55
N ALA A 63 -2.83 12.40 15.39
CA ALA A 63 -1.96 11.29 15.74
C ALA A 63 -0.82 11.71 16.72
N PRO A 64 -0.68 11.05 17.89
CA PRO A 64 0.37 11.37 18.85
C PRO A 64 1.77 10.89 18.45
N MET A 65 1.86 9.92 17.53
CA MET A 65 3.09 9.30 17.03
C MET A 65 2.94 9.01 15.54
N LEU A 66 4.06 9.02 14.81
CA LEU A 66 4.11 8.81 13.36
C LEU A 66 3.19 9.76 12.59
N TYR A 67 3.02 10.98 13.10
CA TYR A 67 2.27 12.03 12.42
C TYR A 67 3.05 12.61 11.24
N ILE A 68 2.35 13.18 10.27
CA ILE A 68 2.95 13.83 9.11
C ILE A 68 3.83 15.01 9.57
N GLY A 69 5.11 14.95 9.21
CA GLY A 69 6.15 15.90 9.62
C GLY A 69 6.99 15.46 10.81
N GLU A 70 6.67 14.34 11.47
CA GLU A 70 7.46 13.85 12.60
C GLU A 70 8.91 13.55 12.18
N LYS A 71 9.88 14.00 12.99
CA LYS A 71 11.29 13.64 12.87
C LYS A 71 11.55 12.27 13.51
N VAL A 72 12.13 11.36 12.75
CA VAL A 72 12.44 9.99 13.20
C VAL A 72 13.86 9.59 12.78
N GLY A 73 14.47 8.63 13.48
CA GLY A 73 15.88 8.28 13.30
C GLY A 73 16.83 9.05 14.22
N LEU A 74 18.10 8.69 14.19
CA LEU A 74 19.17 9.30 15.00
C LEU A 74 19.55 10.73 14.58
N GLY A 75 18.93 11.28 13.53
CA GLY A 75 19.18 12.64 13.04
C GLY A 75 20.51 12.78 12.30
N VAL A 76 21.05 11.68 11.78
CA VAL A 76 22.31 11.66 11.01
C VAL A 76 22.02 11.36 9.54
N PRO A 77 22.82 11.87 8.59
CA PRO A 77 22.64 11.53 7.18
C PRO A 77 22.57 10.01 6.93
N PRO A 78 21.77 9.54 5.96
CA PRO A 78 21.09 10.33 4.92
C PRO A 78 19.77 10.98 5.35
N GLN A 79 19.36 12.03 4.62
CA GLN A 79 18.04 12.66 4.76
C GLN A 79 17.01 11.92 3.92
N VAL A 80 15.96 11.41 4.57
CA VAL A 80 14.97 10.54 3.91
C VAL A 80 13.55 10.92 4.27
N ASP A 81 12.66 10.74 3.30
CA ASP A 81 11.22 10.69 3.53
C ASP A 81 10.82 9.26 3.86
N ILE A 82 9.87 9.14 4.79
CA ILE A 82 9.37 7.88 5.31
C ILE A 82 7.85 7.88 5.15
N ALA A 83 7.34 6.85 4.47
CA ALA A 83 5.94 6.51 4.49
C ALA A 83 5.76 5.26 5.35
N VAL A 84 4.82 5.27 6.29
CA VAL A 84 4.53 4.13 7.17
C VAL A 84 3.06 3.80 7.13
N ASP A 85 2.79 2.52 7.23
CA ASP A 85 1.51 1.96 7.63
C ASP A 85 1.86 0.83 8.64
N PRO A 86 1.95 1.18 9.94
CA PRO A 86 2.36 0.28 11.00
C PRO A 86 1.53 -0.99 11.06
N LEU A 87 0.24 -0.90 10.73
CA LEU A 87 -0.65 -2.04 10.62
C LEU A 87 -1.64 -1.90 9.46
N GLU A 88 -1.22 -2.37 8.30
CA GLU A 88 -2.11 -2.50 7.15
C GLU A 88 -3.11 -3.62 7.45
N GLY A 89 -4.40 -3.26 7.47
CA GLY A 89 -5.48 -4.18 7.80
C GLY A 89 -5.68 -4.41 9.29
N THR A 90 -5.84 -3.35 10.09
CA THR A 90 -6.24 -3.45 11.51
C THR A 90 -7.47 -4.34 11.73
N ASN A 91 -8.48 -4.25 10.86
CA ASN A 91 -9.66 -5.13 10.84
C ASN A 91 -9.30 -6.61 10.59
N ILE A 92 -8.30 -6.88 9.75
CA ILE A 92 -7.82 -8.24 9.45
C ILE A 92 -7.22 -8.85 10.72
N VAL A 93 -6.36 -8.10 11.44
CA VAL A 93 -5.80 -8.56 12.72
C VAL A 93 -6.87 -8.78 13.76
N ALA A 94 -7.76 -7.80 13.99
CA ALA A 94 -8.81 -7.93 14.99
C ALA A 94 -9.70 -9.17 14.78
N LYS A 95 -9.95 -9.55 13.51
CA LYS A 95 -10.76 -10.71 13.14
C LYS A 95 -9.97 -12.01 12.96
N GLY A 96 -8.64 -11.98 13.05
CA GLY A 96 -7.79 -13.16 12.83
C GLY A 96 -7.79 -13.66 11.39
N LEU A 97 -7.95 -12.75 10.42
CA LEU A 97 -7.97 -13.05 8.99
C LEU A 97 -6.55 -13.03 8.39
N THR A 98 -6.42 -13.42 7.13
CA THR A 98 -5.16 -13.38 6.40
C THR A 98 -5.02 -12.07 5.63
N GLY A 99 -3.79 -11.56 5.52
CA GLY A 99 -3.46 -10.44 4.63
C GLY A 99 -2.86 -9.20 5.31
N ALA A 100 -2.94 -9.10 6.63
CA ALA A 100 -2.38 -7.97 7.37
C ALA A 100 -0.84 -7.97 7.30
N ILE A 101 -0.25 -6.79 7.14
CA ILE A 101 1.20 -6.58 7.14
C ILE A 101 1.55 -5.30 7.91
N ALA A 102 2.79 -5.22 8.39
CA ALA A 102 3.39 -3.94 8.77
C ALA A 102 4.29 -3.48 7.63
N VAL A 103 4.15 -2.24 7.17
CA VAL A 103 4.85 -1.77 5.98
C VAL A 103 5.42 -0.37 6.17
N LEU A 104 6.55 -0.14 5.51
CA LEU A 104 7.11 1.18 5.35
C LEU A 104 7.80 1.30 3.99
N ALA A 105 7.91 2.52 3.49
CA ALA A 105 8.71 2.87 2.34
C ALA A 105 9.63 4.05 2.69
N VAL A 106 10.85 4.02 2.14
CA VAL A 106 11.86 5.05 2.38
C VAL A 106 12.40 5.53 1.05
N ALA A 107 12.51 6.83 0.88
CA ALA A 107 13.11 7.44 -0.30
C ALA A 107 13.95 8.66 0.07
N PRO A 108 14.84 9.15 -0.82
CA PRO A 108 15.48 10.44 -0.61
C PRO A 108 14.44 11.54 -0.36
N ARG A 109 14.77 12.51 0.49
CA ARG A 109 13.93 13.69 0.78
C ARG A 109 13.28 14.28 -0.49
N GLY A 110 11.98 14.54 -0.45
CA GLY A 110 11.18 15.11 -1.53
C GLY A 110 10.80 14.14 -2.64
N SER A 111 11.00 12.82 -2.46
CA SER A 111 10.78 11.82 -3.53
C SER A 111 9.49 11.02 -3.39
N LEU A 112 8.83 11.05 -2.23
CA LEU A 112 7.51 10.46 -2.04
C LEU A 112 6.45 11.53 -2.28
N LEU A 113 5.33 11.14 -2.88
CA LEU A 113 4.17 12.02 -2.99
C LEU A 113 3.65 12.27 -1.57
N HIS A 114 3.51 13.54 -1.19
CA HIS A 114 2.79 13.92 0.03
C HIS A 114 1.30 13.76 -0.26
N ALA A 115 0.79 12.54 -0.10
CA ALA A 115 -0.59 12.22 -0.35
C ALA A 115 -1.45 12.66 0.85
N PRO A 116 -2.52 13.44 0.63
CA PRO A 116 -3.49 13.69 1.68
C PRO A 116 -4.23 12.39 2.03
N ASP A 117 -4.73 12.30 3.26
CA ASP A 117 -5.62 11.21 3.66
C ASP A 117 -6.98 11.36 2.96
N MET A 118 -7.15 10.66 1.84
CA MET A 118 -8.34 10.59 0.99
C MET A 118 -8.27 9.34 0.10
N TYR A 119 -9.28 9.11 -0.73
CA TYR A 119 -9.27 8.01 -1.68
C TYR A 119 -8.41 8.28 -2.92
N MET A 120 -7.96 7.19 -3.53
CA MET A 120 -7.18 7.15 -4.76
C MET A 120 -7.64 5.97 -5.61
N GLU A 121 -7.94 6.21 -6.87
CA GLU A 121 -8.13 5.19 -7.89
C GLU A 121 -6.75 4.66 -8.30
N LYS A 122 -6.60 3.33 -8.38
CA LYS A 122 -5.32 2.63 -8.53
C LYS A 122 -5.41 1.59 -9.64
N ILE A 123 -4.36 1.50 -10.44
CA ILE A 123 -4.05 0.34 -11.28
C ILE A 123 -2.60 -0.05 -11.05
N ALA A 124 -2.37 -1.32 -10.70
CA ALA A 124 -1.05 -1.84 -10.38
C ALA A 124 -0.76 -3.14 -11.14
N VAL A 125 0.41 -3.22 -11.78
CA VAL A 125 0.83 -4.39 -12.56
C VAL A 125 2.33 -4.68 -12.40
N GLY A 126 2.71 -5.93 -12.71
CA GLY A 126 4.10 -6.37 -12.69
C GLY A 126 4.98 -5.85 -13.84
N PRO A 127 6.29 -6.14 -13.79
CA PRO A 127 7.28 -5.60 -14.73
C PRO A 127 7.01 -5.91 -16.21
N GLU A 128 6.47 -7.10 -16.50
CA GLU A 128 6.12 -7.54 -17.85
C GLU A 128 5.04 -6.65 -18.50
N CYS A 129 4.20 -6.03 -17.67
CA CYS A 129 3.08 -5.20 -18.08
C CYS A 129 3.38 -3.69 -18.04
N LYS A 130 4.63 -3.31 -17.71
CA LYS A 130 5.00 -1.91 -17.52
C LYS A 130 4.78 -1.06 -18.76
N GLY A 131 4.10 0.08 -18.60
CA GLY A 131 3.78 1.02 -19.66
C GLY A 131 2.70 0.54 -20.63
N ARG A 132 1.99 -0.56 -20.33
CA ARG A 132 0.94 -1.12 -21.19
C ARG A 132 -0.47 -0.88 -20.69
N VAL A 133 -0.62 -0.51 -19.42
CA VAL A 133 -1.91 -0.23 -18.80
C VAL A 133 -2.10 1.27 -18.63
N HIS A 134 -3.34 1.73 -18.68
CA HIS A 134 -3.70 3.14 -18.54
C HIS A 134 -4.96 3.30 -17.70
N LEU A 135 -4.92 4.22 -16.73
CA LEU A 135 -6.06 4.46 -15.84
C LEU A 135 -7.32 4.94 -16.58
N GLU A 136 -7.15 5.71 -17.67
CA GLU A 136 -8.27 6.20 -18.50
C GLU A 136 -8.77 5.16 -19.52
N ALA A 137 -8.09 4.03 -19.67
CA ALA A 137 -8.51 3.00 -20.61
C ALA A 137 -9.64 2.14 -20.01
N PRO A 138 -10.59 1.66 -20.83
CA PRO A 138 -11.60 0.71 -20.37
C PRO A 138 -10.97 -0.51 -19.69
N VAL A 139 -11.59 -1.01 -18.62
CA VAL A 139 -11.11 -2.18 -17.86
C VAL A 139 -10.80 -3.37 -18.77
N LYS A 140 -11.65 -3.59 -19.78
CA LYS A 140 -11.47 -4.65 -20.79
C LYS A 140 -10.18 -4.51 -21.61
N GLU A 141 -9.72 -3.30 -21.88
CA GLU A 141 -8.49 -3.05 -22.65
C GLU A 141 -7.27 -3.31 -21.80
N ASN A 142 -7.25 -2.80 -20.56
CA ASN A 142 -6.19 -3.08 -19.59
C ASN A 142 -6.01 -4.59 -19.36
N ILE A 143 -7.09 -5.33 -19.15
CA ILE A 143 -7.05 -6.80 -18.96
C ILE A 143 -6.47 -7.50 -20.19
N LYS A 144 -6.82 -7.06 -21.41
CA LYS A 144 -6.29 -7.65 -22.64
C LYS A 144 -4.79 -7.38 -22.80
N GLU A 145 -4.33 -6.18 -22.48
CA GLU A 145 -2.90 -5.85 -22.55
C GLU A 145 -2.09 -6.62 -21.50
N VAL A 146 -2.62 -6.78 -20.28
CA VAL A 146 -2.03 -7.65 -19.25
C VAL A 146 -1.96 -9.10 -19.74
N ALA A 147 -3.06 -9.66 -20.28
CA ALA A 147 -3.10 -11.01 -20.83
C ALA A 147 -2.07 -11.22 -21.94
N LYS A 148 -1.98 -10.27 -22.88
CA LYS A 148 -1.03 -10.30 -23.98
C LYS A 148 0.43 -10.20 -23.51
N ALA A 149 0.71 -9.33 -22.54
CA ALA A 149 2.05 -9.15 -21.98
C ALA A 149 2.54 -10.41 -21.24
N LEU A 150 1.64 -11.07 -20.50
CA LEU A 150 1.94 -12.29 -19.75
C LEU A 150 1.84 -13.57 -20.58
N GLY A 151 1.37 -13.49 -21.83
CA GLY A 151 1.14 -14.67 -22.67
C GLY A 151 0.06 -15.61 -22.14
N LYS A 152 -0.93 -15.07 -21.41
CA LYS A 152 -2.04 -15.81 -20.78
C LYS A 152 -3.34 -15.63 -21.54
N LEU A 153 -4.29 -16.54 -21.36
CA LEU A 153 -5.67 -16.29 -21.76
C LEU A 153 -6.31 -15.26 -20.82
N VAL A 154 -7.25 -14.46 -21.32
CA VAL A 154 -8.01 -13.51 -20.48
C VAL A 154 -8.68 -14.22 -19.28
N SER A 155 -9.17 -15.44 -19.48
CA SER A 155 -9.77 -16.28 -18.43
C SER A 155 -8.79 -16.74 -17.34
N GLU A 156 -7.49 -16.57 -17.57
CA GLU A 156 -6.44 -16.88 -16.60
C GLU A 156 -5.93 -15.64 -15.87
N ILE A 157 -6.34 -14.43 -16.27
CA ILE A 157 -5.99 -13.21 -15.56
C ILE A 157 -6.78 -13.12 -14.27
N THR A 158 -6.09 -12.86 -13.16
CA THR A 158 -6.69 -12.62 -11.84
C THR A 158 -6.51 -11.17 -11.43
N VAL A 159 -7.63 -10.46 -11.34
CA VAL A 159 -7.71 -9.07 -10.85
C VAL A 159 -8.06 -9.08 -9.37
N VAL A 160 -7.27 -8.38 -8.54
CA VAL A 160 -7.64 -8.13 -7.14
C VAL A 160 -8.41 -6.81 -7.04
N ILE A 161 -9.52 -6.82 -6.30
CA ILE A 161 -10.38 -5.66 -6.07
C ILE A 161 -10.88 -5.69 -4.62
N LEU A 162 -10.89 -4.55 -3.94
CA LEU A 162 -11.55 -4.42 -2.62
C LEU A 162 -13.06 -4.65 -2.77
N ASP A 163 -13.65 -5.52 -1.94
CA ASP A 163 -15.09 -5.76 -1.92
C ASP A 163 -15.80 -4.58 -1.24
N ARG A 164 -16.25 -3.64 -2.06
CA ARG A 164 -16.90 -2.40 -1.65
C ARG A 164 -18.06 -2.07 -2.59
N PRO A 165 -19.15 -1.43 -2.10
CA PRO A 165 -20.24 -0.98 -2.96
C PRO A 165 -19.78 -0.09 -4.13
N ARG A 166 -18.80 0.78 -3.90
CA ARG A 166 -18.19 1.64 -4.95
C ARG A 166 -17.52 0.87 -6.09
N HIS A 167 -17.24 -0.42 -5.93
CA HIS A 167 -16.57 -1.24 -6.94
C HIS A 167 -17.50 -2.16 -7.73
N GLN A 168 -18.82 -2.11 -7.52
CA GLN A 168 -19.74 -3.02 -8.20
C GLN A 168 -19.66 -2.91 -9.74
N GLN A 169 -19.48 -1.69 -10.27
CA GLN A 169 -19.33 -1.49 -11.71
C GLN A 169 -18.04 -2.13 -12.23
N ILE A 170 -16.88 -1.83 -11.63
CA ILE A 170 -15.60 -2.41 -12.10
C ILE A 170 -15.57 -3.94 -11.95
N ILE A 171 -16.19 -4.49 -10.89
CA ILE A 171 -16.32 -5.94 -10.70
C ILE A 171 -17.10 -6.56 -11.86
N GLU A 172 -18.22 -5.95 -12.26
CA GLU A 172 -19.02 -6.44 -13.37
C GLU A 172 -18.29 -6.30 -14.70
N GLU A 173 -17.60 -5.18 -14.94
CA GLU A 173 -16.77 -5.00 -16.14
C GLU A 173 -15.67 -6.07 -16.25
N VAL A 174 -14.99 -6.41 -15.15
CA VAL A 174 -14.01 -7.50 -15.13
C VAL A 174 -14.68 -8.84 -15.44
N ARG A 175 -15.83 -9.16 -14.83
CA ARG A 175 -16.55 -10.42 -15.10
C ARG A 175 -16.93 -10.56 -16.57
N GLN A 176 -17.37 -9.48 -17.21
CA GLN A 176 -17.73 -9.47 -18.63
C GLN A 176 -16.55 -9.74 -19.57
N THR A 177 -15.31 -9.52 -19.13
CA THR A 177 -14.13 -9.93 -19.90
C THR A 177 -13.87 -11.43 -19.89
N GLY A 178 -14.41 -12.13 -18.88
CA GLY A 178 -14.12 -13.53 -18.59
C GLY A 178 -12.92 -13.76 -17.66
N ALA A 179 -12.24 -12.69 -17.20
CA ALA A 179 -11.17 -12.77 -16.21
C ALA A 179 -11.68 -13.17 -14.82
N ARG A 180 -10.76 -13.61 -13.96
CA ARG A 180 -11.01 -13.99 -12.57
C ARG A 180 -10.90 -12.77 -11.67
N ILE A 181 -11.66 -12.76 -10.58
CA ILE A 181 -11.61 -11.71 -9.55
C ILE A 181 -11.27 -12.36 -8.21
N LYS A 182 -10.29 -11.80 -7.51
CA LYS A 182 -10.04 -12.07 -6.10
C LYS A 182 -10.52 -10.87 -5.30
N LEU A 183 -11.71 -11.01 -4.70
CA LEU A 183 -12.25 -10.01 -3.80
C LEU A 183 -11.54 -10.08 -2.45
N ILE A 184 -11.11 -8.93 -1.93
CA ILE A 184 -10.49 -8.79 -0.61
C ILE A 184 -11.29 -7.80 0.24
N THR A 185 -11.38 -8.04 1.54
CA THR A 185 -12.14 -7.13 2.41
C THR A 185 -11.34 -5.89 2.75
N ASP A 186 -10.04 -6.01 2.96
CA ASP A 186 -9.17 -4.91 3.39
C ASP A 186 -7.78 -5.16 2.83
N GLY A 187 -6.96 -4.12 2.84
CA GLY A 187 -5.54 -4.19 2.55
C GLY A 187 -5.18 -4.35 1.07
N ASP A 188 -5.00 -3.21 0.38
CA ASP A 188 -4.65 -3.18 -1.04
C ASP A 188 -3.15 -3.01 -1.34
N VAL A 189 -2.30 -2.84 -0.31
CA VAL A 189 -0.84 -2.75 -0.48
C VAL A 189 -0.28 -4.11 -0.89
N SER A 190 -0.49 -5.13 -0.04
CA SER A 190 -0.03 -6.50 -0.29
C SER A 190 -0.37 -7.03 -1.69
N PRO A 191 -1.64 -6.97 -2.15
CA PRO A 191 -1.99 -7.43 -3.50
C PRO A 191 -1.47 -6.53 -4.62
N GLY A 192 -1.34 -5.22 -4.40
CA GLY A 192 -0.72 -4.31 -5.37
C GLY A 192 0.72 -4.70 -5.66
N VAL A 193 1.49 -5.02 -4.60
CA VAL A 193 2.86 -5.53 -4.73
C VAL A 193 2.88 -6.96 -5.28
N ALA A 194 1.91 -7.81 -4.91
CA ALA A 194 1.80 -9.18 -5.39
C ALA A 194 1.72 -9.29 -6.92
N ALA A 195 1.17 -8.28 -7.60
CA ALA A 195 1.11 -8.23 -9.07
C ALA A 195 2.50 -8.24 -9.74
N ALA A 196 3.56 -7.87 -9.02
CA ALA A 196 4.93 -7.89 -9.51
C ALA A 196 5.72 -9.18 -9.18
N TYR A 197 5.12 -10.12 -8.45
CA TYR A 197 5.75 -11.41 -8.14
C TYR A 197 5.24 -12.52 -9.05
N ASN A 198 6.19 -13.26 -9.64
CA ASN A 198 5.87 -14.50 -10.33
C ASN A 198 5.22 -15.50 -9.36
N ASN A 199 4.17 -16.17 -9.82
CA ASN A 199 3.41 -17.19 -9.07
C ASN A 199 2.69 -16.68 -7.79
N SER A 200 2.45 -15.38 -7.65
CA SER A 200 1.64 -14.83 -6.55
C SER A 200 0.15 -15.19 -6.66
N GLY A 201 -0.30 -15.55 -7.86
CA GLY A 201 -1.72 -15.73 -8.20
C GLY A 201 -2.47 -14.41 -8.43
N VAL A 202 -1.76 -13.28 -8.49
CA VAL A 202 -2.30 -11.93 -8.76
C VAL A 202 -1.61 -11.38 -10.01
N ASP A 203 -2.40 -10.94 -11.00
CA ASP A 203 -1.86 -10.35 -12.23
C ASP A 203 -1.99 -8.83 -12.26
N MET A 204 -3.03 -8.29 -11.61
CA MET A 204 -3.25 -6.84 -11.47
C MET A 204 -4.12 -6.49 -10.26
N LEU A 205 -3.92 -5.30 -9.69
CA LEU A 205 -4.82 -4.66 -8.74
C LEU A 205 -5.58 -3.55 -9.48
N LEU A 206 -6.89 -3.43 -9.21
CA LEU A 206 -7.73 -2.37 -9.75
C LEU A 206 -8.74 -1.87 -8.70
N GLY A 207 -8.96 -0.56 -8.65
CA GLY A 207 -10.05 0.06 -7.91
C GLY A 207 -9.62 1.23 -7.05
N ILE A 208 -10.49 1.62 -6.12
CA ILE A 208 -10.35 2.78 -5.24
C ILE A 208 -10.06 2.35 -3.80
N GLY A 209 -8.92 2.79 -3.27
CA GLY A 209 -8.47 2.60 -1.88
C GLY A 209 -7.76 3.84 -1.35
N GLY A 210 -7.14 3.78 -0.18
CA GLY A 210 -6.52 4.98 0.43
C GLY A 210 -5.31 5.48 -0.36
N ALA A 211 -5.15 6.80 -0.46
CA ALA A 211 -4.04 7.46 -1.14
C ALA A 211 -2.67 7.17 -0.48
N PRO A 212 -2.53 7.22 0.86
CA PRO A 212 -1.32 6.79 1.57
C PRO A 212 -0.77 5.42 1.13
N GLU A 213 -1.62 4.41 1.14
CA GLU A 213 -1.32 3.02 0.76
C GLU A 213 -0.93 2.92 -0.71
N GLY A 214 -1.54 3.77 -1.56
CA GLY A 214 -1.18 3.90 -2.96
C GLY A 214 0.28 4.33 -3.15
N VAL A 215 0.78 5.29 -2.37
CA VAL A 215 2.17 5.75 -2.44
C VAL A 215 3.15 4.67 -1.99
N ILE A 216 2.82 3.94 -0.91
CA ILE A 216 3.62 2.80 -0.43
C ILE A 216 3.69 1.71 -1.52
N THR A 217 2.55 1.38 -2.14
CA THR A 217 2.46 0.41 -3.23
C THR A 217 3.29 0.86 -4.44
N ALA A 218 3.21 2.13 -4.83
CA ALA A 218 3.99 2.70 -5.91
C ALA A 218 5.50 2.63 -5.64
N ALA A 219 5.93 2.91 -4.40
CA ALA A 219 7.33 2.79 -3.99
C ALA A 219 7.83 1.34 -4.13
N ALA A 220 7.05 0.37 -3.66
CA ALA A 220 7.38 -1.05 -3.79
C ALA A 220 7.46 -1.50 -5.26
N LEU A 221 6.48 -1.12 -6.09
CA LEU A 221 6.48 -1.48 -7.52
C LEU A 221 7.61 -0.82 -8.29
N LYS A 222 8.02 0.41 -7.91
CA LYS A 222 9.20 1.06 -8.48
C LYS A 222 10.46 0.24 -8.22
N CYS A 223 10.62 -0.30 -7.01
CA CYS A 223 11.73 -1.19 -6.65
C CYS A 223 11.70 -2.52 -7.41
N LEU A 224 10.50 -3.07 -7.63
CA LEU A 224 10.31 -4.34 -8.34
C LEU A 224 10.31 -4.19 -9.87
N GLY A 225 10.28 -2.96 -10.39
CA GLY A 225 10.23 -2.68 -11.82
C GLY A 225 8.84 -2.78 -12.44
N GLY A 226 7.78 -2.84 -11.63
CA GLY A 226 6.39 -2.82 -12.07
C GLY A 226 5.91 -1.44 -12.54
N ASP A 227 4.59 -1.30 -12.66
CA ASP A 227 3.92 -0.07 -13.04
C ASP A 227 2.70 0.19 -12.16
N PHE A 228 2.51 1.46 -11.82
CA PHE A 228 1.45 1.94 -10.95
C PHE A 228 0.97 3.28 -11.47
N GLN A 229 -0.32 3.36 -11.80
CA GLN A 229 -0.97 4.64 -12.11
C GLN A 229 -2.10 4.86 -11.13
N ALA A 230 -2.32 6.13 -10.81
CA ALA A 230 -3.33 6.49 -9.86
C ALA A 230 -3.85 7.92 -10.05
N ARG A 231 -5.03 8.18 -9.49
CA ARG A 231 -5.70 9.49 -9.49
C ARG A 231 -6.41 9.67 -8.15
N LEU A 232 -6.21 10.83 -7.50
CA LEU A 232 -6.94 11.16 -6.27
C LEU A 232 -8.45 11.24 -6.55
N VAL A 233 -9.24 10.74 -5.62
CA VAL A 233 -10.70 10.69 -5.68
C VAL A 233 -11.23 11.39 -4.42
N PRO A 234 -11.33 12.73 -4.44
CA PRO A 234 -11.91 13.45 -3.31
C PRO A 234 -13.40 13.14 -3.18
N GLU A 235 -13.87 12.94 -1.96
CA GLU A 235 -15.28 12.63 -1.65
C GLU A 235 -16.13 13.89 -1.44
N ASP A 236 -15.52 15.02 -1.09
CA ASP A 236 -16.22 16.28 -0.84
C ASP A 236 -15.46 17.54 -1.32
N GLU A 237 -16.13 18.70 -1.25
CA GLU A 237 -15.54 19.98 -1.65
C GLU A 237 -14.36 20.43 -0.78
N LYS A 238 -14.28 19.97 0.48
CA LYS A 238 -13.17 20.32 1.38
C LYS A 238 -11.91 19.58 0.94
N GLU A 239 -12.04 18.30 0.59
CA GLU A 239 -10.96 17.50 0.03
C GLU A 239 -10.47 18.03 -1.32
N ILE A 240 -11.36 18.57 -2.16
CA ILE A 240 -10.97 19.23 -3.42
C ILE A 240 -10.16 20.51 -3.17
N ALA A 241 -10.48 21.25 -2.11
CA ALA A 241 -9.86 22.55 -1.81
C ALA A 241 -8.51 22.45 -1.08
N ARG A 242 -8.23 21.32 -0.42
CA ARG A 242 -6.98 21.04 0.32
C ARG A 242 -5.85 20.66 -0.64
#